data_AF-A0A523Q811-F1
#
_entry.id   AF-A0A523Q811-F1
#
_cell.length_a   1.000
_cell.length_b   1.000
_cell.length_c   1.000
_cell.angle_alpha   90.00
_cell.angle_beta   90.00
_cell.angle_gamma   90.00
#
_symmetry.space_group_name_H-M   'P 1'
#
loop_
_entity.id
_entity.type
_entity.pdbx_description
1 polymer ?
#
loop_
_entity_poly.entity_id
_entity_poly.type
_entity_poly.pdbx_seq_one_letter_code
_entity_poly.pdbx_strand_id
1 'polypeptide(L)'
;MAINATQPLVRPALLAALDIAEAEARSTSIAVEAVLAEARSRLTENVVAAAAACMRLSAAQLKKGVFDKRSYQLKRQQSLGLIGELDVLPAVEAALGAELELDLAGRSLRLQEELLSNLVGERLVLECANSVASSGTWVDVPTLVSAAHLDCHAPGGLLALAPRVRVAELQLEAARKGIESAQAAQFPTIDLTLGANKVSESGSSTFPFPRSSSGGVVGVSVRVPLFASGALSAKVSEAVAQQDRARGELQQQRAKIESELHVACNQLVGSQLRHQSLRSKEWVGTQQIQGRSRQRALGAADLSAQLDAEERGLAVREELISNWTTYWQAVSRIDAALGRSHATVLEPPTLTIGLRELAARDEGRSSHAVRNTGLRLDIGD
;
A
#
# COMPACT_ATOMS: atom_id res chain seq x y z
N MET A 1 -26.66 6.89 -54.03
CA MET A 1 -25.61 6.61 -53.02
C MET A 1 -24.50 7.62 -53.18
N ALA A 2 -24.10 8.31 -52.11
CA ALA A 2 -23.00 9.27 -52.12
C ALA A 2 -21.96 8.87 -51.07
N ILE A 3 -20.68 8.92 -51.43
CA ILE A 3 -19.55 8.64 -50.56
C ILE A 3 -18.71 9.92 -50.54
N ASN A 4 -18.47 10.46 -49.34
CA ASN A 4 -17.58 11.59 -49.13
C ASN A 4 -16.41 11.13 -48.25
N ALA A 5 -15.18 11.42 -48.68
CA ALA A 5 -13.97 11.17 -47.93
C ALA A 5 -13.16 12.48 -47.81
N THR A 6 -12.63 12.72 -46.63
CA THR A 6 -11.76 13.88 -46.37
C THR A 6 -10.44 13.37 -45.80
N GLN A 7 -9.33 13.69 -46.46
CA GLN A 7 -7.99 13.30 -46.04
C GLN A 7 -7.16 14.57 -45.78
N PRO A 8 -6.70 14.81 -44.54
CA PRO A 8 -5.76 15.89 -44.28
C PRO A 8 -4.41 15.55 -44.93
N LEU A 9 -3.90 16.43 -45.81
CA LEU A 9 -2.60 16.26 -46.45
C LEU A 9 -1.49 16.89 -45.61
N VAL A 10 -1.71 18.11 -45.13
CA VAL A 10 -0.76 18.84 -44.27
C VAL A 10 -1.53 19.49 -43.13
N ARG A 11 -1.43 18.90 -41.95
CA ARG A 11 -1.96 19.45 -40.69
C ARG A 11 -0.92 19.23 -39.58
N PRO A 12 0.02 20.17 -39.37
CA PRO A 12 1.08 19.98 -38.37
C PRO A 12 0.53 19.82 -36.95
N ALA A 13 -0.63 20.41 -36.65
CA ALA A 13 -1.31 20.24 -35.36
C ALA A 13 -1.78 18.79 -35.11
N LEU A 14 -2.06 18.00 -36.16
CA LEU A 14 -2.48 16.60 -36.02
C LEU A 14 -1.29 15.70 -35.63
N LEU A 15 -0.10 15.97 -36.18
CA LEU A 15 1.12 15.26 -35.80
C LEU A 15 1.50 15.56 -34.34
N ALA A 16 1.44 16.82 -33.93
CA ALA A 16 1.66 17.18 -32.54
C ALA A 16 0.61 16.59 -31.59
N ALA A 17 -0.66 16.48 -32.03
CA ALA A 17 -1.71 15.81 -31.27
C ALA A 17 -1.46 14.30 -31.12
N LEU A 18 -0.90 13.65 -32.15
CA LEU A 18 -0.49 12.25 -32.07
C LEU A 18 0.64 12.07 -31.05
N ASP A 19 1.67 12.92 -31.08
CA ASP A 19 2.78 12.88 -30.10
C ASP A 19 2.27 13.04 -28.65
N ILE A 20 1.31 13.94 -28.42
CA ILE A 20 0.67 14.12 -27.11
C ILE A 20 -0.07 12.85 -26.70
N ALA A 21 -0.90 12.29 -27.59
CA ALA A 21 -1.66 11.07 -27.31
C ALA A 21 -0.75 9.87 -27.03
N GLU A 22 0.38 9.74 -27.72
CA GLU A 22 1.38 8.71 -27.44
C GLU A 22 2.07 8.91 -26.08
N ALA A 23 2.42 10.14 -25.73
CA ALA A 23 3.00 10.47 -24.42
C ALA A 23 2.01 10.19 -23.28
N GLU A 24 0.73 10.53 -23.46
CA GLU A 24 -0.34 10.22 -22.52
C GLU A 24 -0.55 8.71 -22.40
N ALA A 25 -0.57 7.97 -23.52
CA ALA A 25 -0.67 6.52 -23.52
C ALA A 25 0.48 5.86 -22.74
N ARG A 26 1.73 6.31 -22.94
CA ARG A 26 2.89 5.83 -22.15
C ARG A 26 2.78 6.23 -20.67
N SER A 27 2.24 7.41 -20.37
CA SER A 27 2.07 7.85 -18.99
C SER A 27 1.05 6.99 -18.24
N THR A 28 -0.04 6.60 -18.91
CA THR A 28 -1.09 5.77 -18.31
C THR A 28 -0.61 4.34 -18.06
N SER A 29 0.17 3.74 -18.96
CA SER A 29 0.74 2.41 -18.71
C SER A 29 1.67 2.39 -17.49
N ILE A 30 2.50 3.41 -17.31
CA ILE A 30 3.39 3.51 -16.14
C ILE A 30 2.59 3.89 -14.88
N ALA A 31 1.53 4.67 -15.01
CA ALA A 31 0.64 4.99 -13.89
C ALA A 31 -0.04 3.74 -13.33
N VAL A 32 -0.37 2.75 -14.17
CA VAL A 32 -0.90 1.46 -13.70
C VAL A 32 0.12 0.74 -12.81
N GLU A 33 1.40 0.73 -13.18
CA GLU A 33 2.46 0.13 -12.35
C GLU A 33 2.57 0.84 -10.99
N ALA A 34 2.48 2.18 -10.98
CA ALA A 34 2.49 2.95 -9.74
C ALA A 34 1.28 2.63 -8.83
N VAL A 35 0.09 2.46 -9.41
CA VAL A 35 -1.13 2.08 -8.67
C VAL A 35 -1.02 0.67 -8.13
N LEU A 36 -0.50 -0.27 -8.92
CA LEU A 36 -0.29 -1.66 -8.47
C LEU A 36 0.73 -1.73 -7.33
N ALA A 37 1.83 -0.97 -7.41
CA ALA A 37 2.81 -0.90 -6.33
C ALA A 37 2.22 -0.32 -5.03
N GLU A 38 1.38 0.72 -5.14
CA GLU A 38 0.68 1.27 -3.99
C GLU A 38 -0.35 0.29 -3.40
N ALA A 39 -1.09 -0.43 -4.25
CA ALA A 39 -2.02 -1.46 -3.81
C ALA A 39 -1.30 -2.60 -3.07
N ARG A 40 -0.16 -3.07 -3.60
CA ARG A 40 0.70 -4.06 -2.94
C ARG A 40 1.21 -3.56 -1.59
N SER A 41 1.73 -2.34 -1.52
CA SER A 41 2.21 -1.75 -0.27
C SER A 41 1.10 -1.62 0.78
N ARG A 42 -0.11 -1.22 0.37
CA ARG A 42 -1.27 -1.20 1.28
C ARG A 42 -1.63 -2.60 1.77
N LEU A 43 -1.57 -3.61 0.90
CA LEU A 43 -1.82 -5.00 1.30
C LEU A 43 -0.78 -5.47 2.33
N THR A 44 0.51 -5.23 2.09
CA THR A 44 1.57 -5.60 3.03
C THR A 44 1.45 -4.87 4.36
N GLU A 45 1.13 -3.57 4.36
CA GLU A 45 0.88 -2.80 5.59
C GLU A 45 -0.27 -3.39 6.42
N ASN A 46 -1.37 -3.77 5.78
CA ASN A 46 -2.52 -4.35 6.48
C ASN A 46 -2.23 -5.76 7.00
N VAL A 47 -1.50 -6.59 6.25
CA VAL A 47 -1.07 -7.92 6.72
C VAL A 47 -0.13 -7.81 7.93
N VAL A 48 0.83 -6.88 7.88
CA VAL A 48 1.74 -6.59 9.00
C VAL A 48 0.98 -6.04 10.22
N ALA A 49 -0.01 -5.17 10.00
CA ALA A 49 -0.85 -4.63 11.07
C ALA A 49 -1.70 -5.74 11.73
N ALA A 50 -2.25 -6.64 10.95
CA ALA A 50 -2.98 -7.81 11.42
C ALA A 50 -2.09 -8.77 12.21
N ALA A 51 -0.88 -9.06 11.72
CA ALA A 51 0.14 -9.83 12.44
C ALA A 51 0.41 -9.25 13.82
N ALA A 52 0.62 -7.94 13.89
CA ALA A 52 0.90 -7.24 15.12
C ALA A 52 -0.30 -7.19 16.06
N ALA A 53 -1.53 -7.09 15.53
CA ALA A 53 -2.75 -7.20 16.34
C ALA A 53 -2.85 -8.59 16.99
N CYS A 54 -2.54 -9.66 16.26
CA CYS A 54 -2.45 -11.01 16.82
C CYS A 54 -1.36 -11.12 17.92
N MET A 55 -0.17 -10.57 17.67
CA MET A 55 0.91 -10.58 18.67
C MET A 55 0.51 -9.80 19.94
N ARG A 56 -0.11 -8.63 19.79
CA ARG A 56 -0.62 -7.82 20.91
C ARG A 56 -1.71 -8.55 21.69
N LEU A 57 -2.62 -9.27 21.03
CA LEU A 57 -3.62 -10.10 21.69
C LEU A 57 -2.96 -11.20 22.54
N SER A 58 -1.97 -11.91 21.99
CA SER A 58 -1.24 -12.94 22.74
C SER A 58 -0.47 -12.36 23.94
N ALA A 59 0.10 -11.15 23.81
CA ALA A 59 0.79 -10.45 24.89
C ALA A 59 -0.19 -10.01 25.99
N ALA A 60 -1.36 -9.48 25.62
CA ALA A 60 -2.42 -9.08 26.55
C ALA A 60 -2.96 -10.29 27.33
N GLN A 61 -3.10 -11.46 26.69
CA GLN A 61 -3.49 -12.70 27.37
C GLN A 61 -2.46 -13.12 28.44
N LEU A 62 -1.17 -13.05 28.10
CA LEU A 62 -0.09 -13.35 29.05
C LEU A 62 -0.07 -12.36 30.20
N LYS A 63 -0.23 -11.06 29.91
CA LYS A 63 -0.30 -9.99 30.90
C LYS A 63 -1.44 -10.20 31.89
N LYS A 64 -2.65 -10.49 31.40
CA LYS A 64 -3.80 -10.86 32.25
C LYS A 64 -3.45 -12.04 33.18
N GLY A 65 -2.84 -13.10 32.63
CA GLY A 65 -2.43 -14.26 33.43
C GLY A 65 -1.42 -13.95 34.54
N VAL A 66 -0.53 -12.97 34.36
CA VAL A 66 0.42 -12.50 35.40
C VAL A 66 -0.31 -11.69 36.48
N PHE A 67 -1.18 -10.75 36.09
CA PHE A 67 -1.94 -9.93 37.03
C PHE A 67 -2.99 -10.72 37.83
N ASP A 68 -3.64 -11.71 37.21
CA ASP A 68 -4.58 -12.62 37.89
C ASP A 68 -3.87 -13.42 38.98
N LYS A 69 -2.66 -13.92 38.71
CA LYS A 69 -1.83 -14.59 39.72
C LYS A 69 -1.46 -13.64 40.85
N ARG A 70 -1.09 -12.40 40.56
CA ARG A 70 -0.74 -11.39 41.57
C ARG A 70 -1.92 -11.08 42.49
N SER A 71 -3.09 -10.82 41.90
CA SER A 71 -4.31 -10.50 42.66
C SER A 71 -4.78 -11.68 43.50
N TYR A 72 -4.69 -12.91 42.99
CA TYR A 72 -5.03 -14.12 43.74
C TYR A 72 -4.16 -14.30 44.99
N GLN A 73 -2.86 -14.05 44.87
CA GLN A 73 -1.92 -14.19 46.01
C GLN A 73 -2.18 -13.16 47.10
N LEU A 74 -2.43 -11.90 46.73
CA LEU A 74 -2.76 -10.85 47.69
C LEU A 74 -4.11 -11.12 48.37
N LYS A 75 -5.14 -11.54 47.63
CA LYS A 75 -6.42 -11.98 48.22
C LYS A 75 -6.24 -13.13 49.21
N ARG A 76 -5.35 -14.09 48.90
CA ARG A 76 -5.03 -15.18 49.82
C ARG A 76 -4.36 -14.67 51.09
N GLN A 77 -3.38 -13.78 50.99
CA GLN A 77 -2.75 -13.16 52.15
C GLN A 77 -3.73 -12.33 53.00
N GLN A 78 -4.66 -11.63 52.35
CA GLN A 78 -5.74 -10.89 53.01
C GLN A 78 -6.67 -11.84 53.78
N SER A 79 -7.10 -12.95 53.15
CA SER A 79 -7.96 -13.95 53.81
C SER A 79 -7.29 -14.61 55.02
N LEU A 80 -5.95 -14.58 55.09
CA LEU A 80 -5.16 -15.05 56.23
C LEU A 80 -4.89 -13.95 57.27
N GLY A 81 -5.37 -12.73 57.06
CA GLY A 81 -5.15 -11.57 57.94
C GLY A 81 -3.72 -11.02 57.91
N LEU A 82 -2.92 -11.35 56.88
CA LEU A 82 -1.52 -10.94 56.76
C LEU A 82 -1.36 -9.53 56.16
N ILE A 83 -2.35 -9.06 55.38
CA ILE A 83 -2.37 -7.74 54.75
C ILE A 83 -3.76 -7.10 54.90
N GLY A 84 -3.83 -5.78 54.77
CA GLY A 84 -5.08 -5.03 54.83
C GLY A 84 -5.88 -5.10 53.52
N GLU A 85 -7.16 -4.74 53.59
CA GLU A 85 -8.01 -4.65 52.38
C GLU A 85 -7.51 -3.59 51.39
N LEU A 86 -6.97 -2.47 51.90
CA LEU A 86 -6.42 -1.38 51.08
C LEU A 86 -5.19 -1.82 50.25
N ASP A 87 -4.43 -2.81 50.72
CA ASP A 87 -3.23 -3.30 50.03
C ASP A 87 -3.56 -4.14 48.78
N VAL A 88 -4.79 -4.66 48.71
CA VAL A 88 -5.28 -5.52 47.61
C VAL A 88 -5.83 -4.67 46.46
N LEU A 89 -6.35 -3.47 46.75
CA LEU A 89 -7.01 -2.61 45.77
C LEU A 89 -6.15 -2.30 44.52
N PRO A 90 -4.86 -1.90 44.65
CA PRO A 90 -4.04 -1.61 43.47
C PRO A 90 -3.84 -2.83 42.56
N ALA A 91 -3.80 -4.03 43.14
CA ALA A 91 -3.65 -5.26 42.36
C ALA A 91 -4.94 -5.67 41.65
N VAL A 92 -6.10 -5.37 42.23
CA VAL A 92 -7.40 -5.56 41.57
C VAL A 92 -7.58 -4.56 40.44
N GLU A 93 -7.22 -3.28 40.65
CA GLU A 93 -7.23 -2.27 39.59
C GLU A 93 -6.32 -2.66 38.42
N ALA A 94 -5.09 -3.14 38.70
CA ALA A 94 -4.19 -3.59 37.66
C ALA A 94 -4.71 -4.81 36.88
N ALA A 95 -5.40 -5.75 37.54
CA ALA A 95 -6.04 -6.88 36.88
C ALA A 95 -7.20 -6.46 35.97
N LEU A 96 -8.05 -5.52 36.43
CA LEU A 96 -9.12 -4.95 35.61
C LEU A 96 -8.56 -4.17 34.41
N GLY A 97 -7.45 -3.45 34.60
CA GLY A 97 -6.74 -2.77 33.51
C GLY A 97 -6.22 -3.75 32.45
N ALA A 98 -5.62 -4.87 32.87
CA ALA A 98 -5.16 -5.91 31.95
C ALA A 98 -6.31 -6.60 31.20
N GLU A 99 -7.48 -6.75 31.82
CA GLU A 99 -8.68 -7.26 31.16
C GLU A 99 -9.21 -6.28 30.09
N LEU A 100 -9.24 -4.99 30.40
CA LEU A 100 -9.60 -3.96 29.41
C LEU A 100 -8.65 -3.96 28.21
N GLU A 101 -7.34 -4.10 28.45
CA GLU A 101 -6.34 -4.19 27.37
C GLU A 101 -6.56 -5.42 26.48
N LEU A 102 -6.94 -6.57 27.06
CA LEU A 102 -7.29 -7.77 26.30
C LEU A 102 -8.50 -7.51 25.40
N ASP A 103 -9.54 -6.89 25.93
CA ASP A 103 -10.76 -6.56 25.17
C ASP A 103 -10.45 -5.56 24.03
N LEU A 104 -9.63 -4.55 24.30
CA LEU A 104 -9.18 -3.58 23.29
C LEU A 104 -8.33 -4.26 22.20
N ALA A 105 -7.40 -5.14 22.58
CA ALA A 105 -6.61 -5.93 21.63
C ALA A 105 -7.52 -6.81 20.75
N GLY A 106 -8.52 -7.47 21.34
CA GLY A 106 -9.50 -8.28 20.61
C GLY A 106 -10.42 -7.48 19.69
N ARG A 107 -10.73 -6.22 20.02
CA ARG A 107 -11.42 -5.30 19.09
C ARG A 107 -10.51 -4.84 17.95
N SER A 108 -9.23 -4.56 18.24
CA SER A 108 -8.27 -4.16 17.22
C SER A 108 -8.02 -5.24 16.17
N LEU A 109 -8.01 -6.52 16.59
CA LEU A 109 -7.87 -7.65 15.68
C LEU A 109 -9.09 -7.77 14.75
N ARG A 110 -10.31 -7.71 15.30
CA ARG A 110 -11.55 -7.74 14.51
C ARG A 110 -11.61 -6.62 13.47
N LEU A 111 -11.15 -5.42 13.83
CA LEU A 111 -11.05 -4.32 12.88
C LEU A 111 -10.06 -4.63 11.73
N GLN A 112 -8.91 -5.23 12.03
CA GLN A 112 -7.97 -5.65 10.98
C GLN A 112 -8.51 -6.78 10.10
N GLU A 113 -9.25 -7.73 10.67
CA GLU A 113 -9.97 -8.77 9.92
C GLU A 113 -10.98 -8.16 8.95
N GLU A 114 -11.78 -7.20 9.40
CA GLU A 114 -12.74 -6.48 8.55
C GLU A 114 -12.03 -5.73 7.42
N LEU A 115 -10.94 -5.01 7.71
CA LEU A 115 -10.16 -4.30 6.69
C LEU A 115 -9.56 -5.25 5.65
N LEU A 116 -8.95 -6.36 6.08
CA LEU A 116 -8.39 -7.35 5.16
C LEU A 116 -9.48 -8.06 4.36
N SER A 117 -10.62 -8.37 4.98
CA SER A 117 -11.74 -8.99 4.27
C SER A 117 -12.31 -8.08 3.18
N ASN A 118 -12.36 -6.76 3.42
CA ASN A 118 -12.77 -5.79 2.41
C ASN A 118 -11.76 -5.65 1.27
N LEU A 119 -10.47 -5.85 1.53
CA LEU A 119 -9.41 -5.78 0.51
C LEU A 119 -9.34 -7.04 -0.36
N VAL A 120 -9.49 -8.22 0.25
CA VAL A 120 -9.44 -9.51 -0.46
C VAL A 120 -10.79 -9.86 -1.08
N GLY A 121 -11.89 -9.30 -0.57
CA GLY A 121 -13.26 -9.60 -1.02
C GLY A 121 -13.85 -10.87 -0.42
N GLU A 122 -13.11 -11.56 0.45
CA GLU A 122 -13.53 -12.76 1.16
C GLU A 122 -13.48 -12.54 2.67
N ARG A 123 -14.38 -13.22 3.41
CA ARG A 123 -14.37 -13.13 4.87
C ARG A 123 -13.21 -13.94 5.43
N LEU A 124 -12.19 -13.24 5.93
CA LEU A 124 -11.03 -13.83 6.59
C LEU A 124 -11.27 -13.85 8.10
N VAL A 125 -10.89 -14.96 8.75
CA VAL A 125 -10.80 -15.08 10.20
C VAL A 125 -9.36 -15.43 10.53
N LEU A 126 -8.71 -14.63 11.36
CA LEU A 126 -7.32 -14.80 11.72
C LEU A 126 -7.23 -15.63 13.00
N GLU A 127 -6.83 -16.90 12.86
CA GLU A 127 -6.47 -17.70 14.03
C GLU A 127 -5.06 -17.31 14.49
N CYS A 128 -4.99 -16.46 15.53
CA CYS A 128 -3.74 -16.15 16.20
C CYS A 128 -3.25 -17.41 16.92
N ALA A 129 -2.31 -18.15 16.33
CA ALA A 129 -1.78 -19.35 16.96
C ALA A 129 -1.13 -19.02 18.31
N ASN A 130 -1.64 -19.62 19.40
CA ASN A 130 -1.01 -19.53 20.73
C ASN A 130 0.33 -20.32 20.81
N SER A 131 0.66 -21.11 19.79
CA SER A 131 1.87 -21.95 19.73
C SER A 131 3.17 -21.17 19.56
N VAL A 132 3.08 -19.87 19.25
CA VAL A 132 4.26 -19.03 19.08
C VAL A 132 5.07 -18.95 20.39
N ALA A 133 4.49 -19.28 21.56
CA ALA A 133 5.21 -19.37 22.85
C ALA A 133 6.32 -20.46 22.91
N SER A 134 6.45 -21.35 21.92
CA SER A 134 7.39 -22.49 21.96
C SER A 134 8.59 -22.41 21.02
N SER A 135 8.55 -21.61 19.96
CA SER A 135 9.71 -21.32 19.11
C SER A 135 10.24 -19.94 19.46
N GLY A 136 11.41 -19.85 20.08
CA GLY A 136 12.05 -18.58 20.50
C GLY A 136 12.48 -17.62 19.38
N THR A 137 11.73 -17.54 18.29
CA THR A 137 11.93 -16.67 17.13
C THR A 137 10.72 -15.76 16.98
N TRP A 138 10.38 -15.02 18.04
CA TRP A 138 9.13 -14.25 18.08
C TRP A 138 9.12 -13.06 17.13
N VAL A 139 10.26 -12.44 16.91
CA VAL A 139 10.34 -11.16 16.24
C VAL A 139 11.80 -10.97 15.84
N ASP A 140 12.25 -11.55 14.73
CA ASP A 140 13.56 -11.19 14.21
C ASP A 140 13.40 -10.15 13.10
N VAL A 141 14.10 -9.04 13.26
CA VAL A 141 14.24 -8.02 12.23
C VAL A 141 15.56 -8.30 11.52
N PRO A 142 15.56 -8.54 10.20
CA PRO A 142 16.78 -8.75 9.43
C PRO A 142 17.82 -7.66 9.72
N THR A 143 18.97 -8.07 10.23
CA THR A 143 20.05 -7.14 10.57
C THR A 143 20.66 -6.53 9.30
N LEU A 144 21.25 -5.33 9.45
CA LEU A 144 21.83 -4.47 8.40
C LEU A 144 22.61 -5.19 7.28
N VAL A 145 23.19 -6.36 7.57
CA VAL A 145 24.04 -7.13 6.64
C VAL A 145 23.24 -7.78 5.49
N SER A 146 21.95 -8.11 5.68
CA SER A 146 21.12 -8.63 4.58
C SER A 146 20.40 -7.54 3.79
N ALA A 147 20.35 -6.31 4.31
CA ALA A 147 19.78 -5.13 3.65
C ALA A 147 20.76 -4.41 2.72
N ALA A 148 21.94 -5.00 2.45
CA ALA A 148 22.94 -4.49 1.52
C ALA A 148 22.44 -4.27 0.07
N HIS A 149 21.18 -4.61 -0.22
CA HIS A 149 20.51 -4.36 -1.51
C HIS A 149 19.76 -3.02 -1.58
N LEU A 150 19.46 -2.37 -0.45
CA LEU A 150 18.86 -1.04 -0.45
C LEU A 150 19.89 -0.02 0.03
N ASP A 151 20.41 0.79 -0.91
CA ASP A 151 21.32 1.90 -0.64
C ASP A 151 20.60 3.06 0.05
N CYS A 152 20.09 2.82 1.27
CA CYS A 152 19.44 3.81 2.12
C CYS A 152 20.40 4.96 2.52
N HIS A 153 21.71 4.78 2.31
CA HIS A 153 22.74 5.79 2.53
C HIS A 153 22.82 6.85 1.40
N ALA A 154 22.29 6.57 0.20
CA ALA A 154 22.31 7.47 -0.95
C ALA A 154 21.01 7.38 -1.79
N PRO A 155 19.87 7.85 -1.25
CA PRO A 155 18.54 7.69 -1.86
C PRO A 155 18.35 8.44 -3.19
N GLY A 156 19.26 9.35 -3.56
CA GLY A 156 19.21 10.06 -4.85
C GLY A 156 19.26 9.11 -6.07
N GLY A 157 19.96 7.98 -5.97
CA GLY A 157 20.00 6.97 -7.04
C GLY A 157 18.67 6.23 -7.23
N LEU A 158 17.86 6.14 -6.18
CA LEU A 158 16.58 5.46 -6.16
C LEU A 158 15.46 6.27 -6.84
N LEU A 159 15.62 7.60 -6.92
CA LEU A 159 14.60 8.50 -7.49
C LEU A 159 14.32 8.22 -8.98
N ALA A 160 15.34 7.78 -9.72
CA ALA A 160 15.23 7.45 -11.14
C ALA A 160 14.41 6.18 -11.40
N LEU A 161 14.27 5.32 -10.39
CA LEU A 161 13.51 4.07 -10.48
C LEU A 161 12.02 4.29 -10.14
N ALA A 162 11.66 5.44 -9.55
CA ALA A 162 10.31 5.70 -9.09
C ALA A 162 9.33 5.93 -10.28
N PRO A 163 8.27 5.11 -10.43
CA PRO A 163 7.35 5.21 -11.55
C PRO A 163 6.57 6.53 -11.54
N ARG A 164 6.27 7.07 -10.35
CA ARG A 164 5.57 8.36 -10.19
C ARG A 164 6.37 9.54 -10.76
N VAL A 165 7.70 9.54 -10.63
CA VAL A 165 8.57 10.55 -11.26
C VAL A 165 8.55 10.38 -12.78
N ARG A 166 8.59 9.14 -13.25
CA ARG A 166 8.54 8.84 -14.69
C ARG A 166 7.23 9.29 -15.35
N VAL A 167 6.10 9.12 -14.66
CA VAL A 167 4.80 9.64 -15.10
C VAL A 167 4.83 11.17 -15.21
N ALA A 168 5.36 11.87 -14.21
CA ALA A 168 5.47 13.33 -14.23
C ALA A 168 6.42 13.83 -15.34
N GLU A 169 7.49 13.10 -15.65
CA GLU A 169 8.37 13.40 -16.78
C GLU A 169 7.65 13.31 -18.12
N LEU A 170 6.84 12.26 -18.32
CA LEU A 170 6.04 12.08 -19.53
C LEU A 170 4.93 13.15 -19.65
N GLN A 171 4.34 13.58 -18.54
CA GLN A 171 3.38 14.69 -18.54
C GLN A 171 4.04 16.02 -18.93
N LEU A 172 5.28 16.27 -18.49
CA LEU A 172 6.05 17.43 -18.93
C LEU A 172 6.41 17.34 -20.43
N GLU A 173 6.70 16.15 -20.93
CA GLU A 173 6.92 15.91 -22.36
C GLU A 173 5.65 16.17 -23.18
N ALA A 174 4.49 15.67 -22.72
CA ALA A 174 3.20 15.96 -23.34
C ALA A 174 2.90 17.48 -23.35
N ALA A 175 3.17 18.19 -22.26
CA ALA A 175 2.98 19.65 -22.20
C ALA A 175 3.93 20.41 -23.15
N ARG A 176 5.17 19.93 -23.34
CA ARG A 176 6.10 20.46 -24.36
C ARG A 176 5.53 20.31 -25.77
N LYS A 177 4.98 19.14 -26.08
CA LYS A 177 4.31 18.85 -27.36
C LYS A 177 3.03 19.68 -27.53
N GLY A 178 2.35 20.02 -26.44
CA GLY A 178 1.23 20.97 -26.42
C GLY A 178 1.60 22.36 -26.98
N ILE A 179 2.81 22.85 -26.67
CA ILE A 179 3.32 24.12 -27.23
C ILE A 179 3.54 23.98 -28.74
N GLU A 180 4.17 22.89 -29.19
CA GLU A 180 4.37 22.61 -30.63
C GLU A 180 3.02 22.55 -31.37
N SER A 181 2.00 21.94 -30.76
CA SER A 181 0.63 21.89 -31.29
C SER A 181 -0.02 23.28 -31.38
N ALA A 182 0.12 24.10 -30.33
CA ALA A 182 -0.41 25.46 -30.31
C ALA A 182 0.28 26.37 -31.35
N GLN A 183 1.59 26.20 -31.55
CA GLN A 183 2.34 26.87 -32.62
C GLN A 183 1.93 26.36 -34.01
N ALA A 184 1.75 25.04 -34.15
CA ALA A 184 1.31 24.39 -35.37
C ALA A 184 -0.08 24.89 -35.86
N ALA A 185 -0.95 25.32 -34.95
CA ALA A 185 -2.25 25.90 -35.27
C ALA A 185 -2.18 27.24 -36.02
N GLN A 186 -1.01 27.90 -36.04
CA GLN A 186 -0.79 29.12 -36.82
C GLN A 186 -0.43 28.84 -38.28
N PHE A 187 -0.01 27.61 -38.60
CA PHE A 187 0.38 27.23 -39.94
C PHE A 187 -0.83 26.92 -40.82
N PRO A 188 -0.70 27.10 -42.14
CA PRO A 188 -1.76 26.75 -43.08
C PRO A 188 -2.04 25.25 -43.03
N THR A 189 -3.32 24.89 -43.21
CA THR A 189 -3.76 23.49 -43.27
C THR A 189 -4.25 23.17 -44.69
N ILE A 190 -3.92 21.97 -45.17
CA ILE A 190 -4.27 21.50 -46.51
C ILE A 190 -5.06 20.19 -46.37
N ASP A 191 -6.29 20.20 -46.88
CA ASP A 191 -7.20 19.06 -46.86
C ASP A 191 -7.62 18.66 -48.27
N LEU A 192 -7.55 17.36 -48.56
CA LEU A 192 -8.11 16.76 -49.77
C LEU A 192 -9.52 16.25 -49.47
N THR A 193 -10.46 16.63 -50.32
CA THR A 193 -11.87 16.23 -50.25
C THR A 193 -12.24 15.48 -51.53
N LEU A 194 -12.80 14.29 -51.37
CA LEU A 194 -13.23 13.39 -52.45
C LEU A 194 -14.72 13.12 -52.25
N GLY A 195 -15.55 13.44 -53.23
CA GLY A 195 -16.98 13.13 -53.24
C GLY A 195 -17.32 12.31 -54.46
N ALA A 196 -18.00 11.17 -54.29
CA ALA A 196 -18.53 10.38 -55.39
C ALA A 196 -20.03 10.18 -55.16
N ASN A 197 -20.84 10.55 -56.14
CA ASN A 197 -22.30 10.46 -56.05
C ASN A 197 -22.87 9.71 -57.25
N LYS A 198 -23.70 8.71 -56.96
CA LYS A 198 -24.51 7.98 -57.94
C LYS A 198 -25.98 8.26 -57.66
N VAL A 199 -26.63 8.92 -58.61
CA VAL A 199 -28.06 9.21 -58.58
C VAL A 199 -28.74 8.32 -59.63
N SER A 200 -29.67 7.48 -59.17
CA SER A 200 -30.51 6.65 -60.03
C SER A 200 -31.95 7.12 -59.89
N GLU A 201 -32.50 7.70 -60.94
CA GLU A 201 -33.91 8.04 -61.01
C GLU A 201 -34.68 6.90 -61.68
N SER A 202 -35.66 6.34 -60.99
CA SER A 202 -36.67 5.48 -61.63
C SER A 202 -37.59 6.37 -62.49
N GLY A 203 -37.85 5.96 -63.74
CA GLY A 203 -38.53 6.79 -64.75
C GLY A 203 -39.87 7.38 -64.29
N SER A 204 -40.19 8.58 -64.77
CA SER A 204 -41.45 9.30 -64.46
C SER A 204 -42.35 9.37 -65.69
N SER A 205 -43.60 9.82 -65.56
CA SER A 205 -44.54 9.88 -66.71
C SER A 205 -44.07 10.79 -67.86
N THR A 206 -43.14 11.71 -67.58
CA THR A 206 -42.50 12.61 -68.56
C THR A 206 -41.16 12.09 -69.10
N PHE A 207 -40.52 11.11 -68.45
CA PHE A 207 -39.27 10.48 -68.91
C PHE A 207 -39.32 8.96 -68.68
N PRO A 208 -39.72 8.17 -69.69
CA PRO A 208 -40.06 6.75 -69.53
C PRO A 208 -38.87 5.80 -69.35
N PHE A 209 -37.62 6.27 -69.51
CA PHE A 209 -36.42 5.44 -69.36
C PHE A 209 -35.68 5.74 -68.05
N PRO A 210 -35.22 4.72 -67.30
CA PRO A 210 -34.41 4.93 -66.10
C PRO A 210 -33.10 5.65 -66.45
N ARG A 211 -32.79 6.73 -65.72
CA ARG A 211 -31.55 7.49 -65.88
C ARG A 211 -30.64 7.24 -64.68
N SER A 212 -29.39 6.91 -64.99
CA SER A 212 -28.31 6.74 -64.03
C SER A 212 -27.27 7.82 -64.31
N SER A 213 -27.05 8.72 -63.36
CA SER A 213 -25.97 9.71 -63.41
C SER A 213 -24.95 9.41 -62.30
N SER A 214 -23.68 9.34 -62.68
CA SER A 214 -22.56 9.23 -61.74
C SER A 214 -21.68 10.46 -61.87
N GLY A 215 -21.48 11.16 -60.75
CA GLY A 215 -20.56 12.28 -60.63
C GLY A 215 -19.46 11.98 -59.61
N GLY A 216 -18.32 12.64 -59.78
CA GLY A 216 -17.23 12.66 -58.82
C GLY A 216 -16.64 14.06 -58.75
N VAL A 217 -16.28 14.50 -57.55
CA VAL A 217 -15.61 15.77 -57.28
C VAL A 217 -14.36 15.52 -56.44
N VAL A 218 -13.25 16.09 -56.87
CA VAL A 218 -12.00 16.14 -56.11
C VAL A 218 -11.70 17.61 -55.84
N GLY A 219 -11.59 17.98 -54.57
CA GLY A 219 -11.33 19.35 -54.15
C GLY A 219 -10.20 19.40 -53.14
N VAL A 220 -9.28 20.36 -53.31
CA VAL A 220 -8.26 20.68 -52.30
C VAL A 220 -8.66 21.96 -51.60
N SER A 221 -8.75 21.93 -50.27
CA SER A 221 -9.04 23.09 -49.44
C SER A 221 -7.80 23.50 -48.67
N VAL A 222 -7.39 24.77 -48.80
CA VAL A 222 -6.30 25.35 -48.02
C VAL A 222 -6.88 26.40 -47.09
N ARG A 223 -6.66 26.24 -45.78
CA ARG A 223 -7.10 27.20 -44.76
C ARG A 223 -5.89 27.86 -44.13
N VAL A 224 -5.79 29.18 -44.31
CA VAL A 224 -4.73 30.03 -43.74
C VAL A 224 -5.37 31.05 -42.80
N PRO A 225 -5.09 31.02 -41.48
CA PRO A 225 -5.59 32.05 -40.58
C PRO A 225 -4.82 33.37 -40.81
N LEU A 226 -5.46 34.37 -41.41
CA LEU A 226 -4.84 35.69 -41.66
C LEU A 226 -4.96 36.63 -40.45
N PHE A 227 -6.08 36.57 -39.73
CA PHE A 227 -6.31 37.37 -38.53
C PHE A 227 -7.19 36.60 -37.55
N ALA A 228 -6.69 36.43 -36.32
CA ALA A 228 -7.40 35.72 -35.25
C ALA A 228 -7.53 36.58 -33.97
N SER A 229 -7.42 37.91 -34.07
CA SER A 229 -7.53 38.85 -32.95
C SER A 229 -6.68 38.48 -31.71
N GLY A 230 -5.51 37.88 -31.92
CA GLY A 230 -4.62 37.42 -30.84
C GLY A 230 -5.00 36.09 -30.19
N ALA A 231 -6.09 35.43 -30.57
CA ALA A 231 -6.53 34.16 -29.98
C ALA A 231 -5.47 33.04 -30.13
N LEU A 232 -4.77 32.99 -31.27
CA LEU A 232 -3.70 32.00 -31.49
C LEU A 232 -2.46 32.28 -30.63
N SER A 233 -2.12 33.56 -30.41
CA SER A 233 -1.03 33.93 -29.51
C SER A 233 -1.38 33.62 -28.05
N ALA A 234 -2.61 33.90 -27.63
CA ALA A 234 -3.10 33.57 -26.30
C ALA A 234 -3.05 32.06 -26.03
N LYS A 235 -3.40 31.22 -27.02
CA LYS A 235 -3.27 29.75 -26.91
C LYS A 235 -1.82 29.29 -26.73
N VAL A 236 -0.86 29.92 -27.42
CA VAL A 236 0.56 29.61 -27.21
C VAL A 236 1.00 30.01 -25.80
N SER A 237 0.61 31.20 -25.32
CA SER A 237 0.88 31.63 -23.94
C SER A 237 0.25 30.70 -22.90
N GLU A 238 -0.97 30.22 -23.14
CA GLU A 238 -1.64 29.22 -22.30
C GLU A 238 -0.85 27.89 -22.27
N ALA A 239 -0.41 27.40 -23.43
CA ALA A 239 0.39 26.17 -23.51
C ALA A 239 1.75 26.29 -22.79
N VAL A 240 2.37 27.48 -22.85
CA VAL A 240 3.60 27.76 -22.08
C VAL A 240 3.32 27.73 -20.57
N ALA A 241 2.24 28.36 -20.11
CA ALA A 241 1.84 28.30 -18.71
C ALA A 241 1.52 26.86 -18.24
N GLN A 242 0.92 26.03 -19.10
CA GLN A 242 0.70 24.61 -18.82
C GLN A 242 2.02 23.82 -18.72
N GLN A 243 3.00 24.11 -19.58
CA GLN A 243 4.33 23.52 -19.46
C GLN A 243 5.01 23.91 -18.14
N ASP A 244 4.95 25.18 -17.74
CA ASP A 244 5.56 25.64 -16.49
C ASP A 244 4.88 25.01 -15.28
N ARG A 245 3.55 24.83 -15.33
CA ARG A 245 2.81 24.04 -14.34
C ARG A 245 3.31 22.60 -14.27
N ALA A 246 3.44 21.92 -15.41
CA ALA A 246 3.94 20.54 -15.45
C ALA A 246 5.40 20.43 -14.94
N ARG A 247 6.25 21.44 -15.19
CA ARG A 247 7.60 21.53 -14.61
C ARG A 247 7.56 21.62 -13.09
N GLY A 248 6.68 22.48 -12.56
CA GLY A 248 6.47 22.63 -11.11
C GLY A 248 5.95 21.32 -10.48
N GLU A 249 4.99 20.66 -11.12
CA GLU A 249 4.46 19.37 -10.66
C GLU A 249 5.56 18.29 -10.64
N LEU A 250 6.42 18.20 -11.67
CA LEU A 250 7.57 17.29 -11.67
C LEU A 250 8.53 17.56 -10.50
N GLN A 251 8.89 18.83 -10.26
CA GLN A 251 9.77 19.20 -9.15
C GLN A 251 9.14 18.85 -7.79
N GLN A 252 7.85 19.11 -7.63
CA GLN A 252 7.10 18.77 -6.43
C GLN A 252 7.06 17.26 -6.19
N GLN A 253 6.80 16.46 -7.23
CA GLN A 253 6.79 14.99 -7.13
C GLN A 253 8.17 14.45 -6.76
N ARG A 254 9.25 14.97 -7.36
CA ARG A 254 10.63 14.59 -7.03
C ARG A 254 10.94 14.87 -5.56
N ALA A 255 10.67 16.09 -5.08
CA ALA A 255 10.92 16.47 -3.70
C ALA A 255 10.07 15.65 -2.70
N LYS A 256 8.82 15.33 -3.07
CA LYS A 256 7.94 14.49 -2.26
C LYS A 256 8.50 13.08 -2.09
N ILE A 257 8.86 12.41 -3.19
CA ILE A 257 9.40 11.04 -3.14
C ILE A 257 10.75 11.01 -2.43
N GLU A 258 11.62 12.00 -2.66
CA GLU A 258 12.89 12.12 -1.94
C GLU A 258 12.68 12.20 -0.43
N SER A 259 11.74 13.04 0.02
CA SER A 259 11.38 13.16 1.44
C SER A 259 10.78 11.86 1.99
N GLU A 260 9.87 11.22 1.26
CA GLU A 260 9.27 9.93 1.63
C GLU A 260 10.34 8.84 1.80
N LEU A 261 11.28 8.74 0.85
CA LEU A 261 12.42 7.82 0.90
C LEU A 261 13.33 8.14 2.08
N HIS A 262 13.67 9.42 2.33
CA HIS A 262 14.47 9.82 3.48
C HIS A 262 13.85 9.37 4.80
N VAL A 263 12.55 9.61 4.99
CA VAL A 263 11.83 9.20 6.19
C VAL A 263 11.81 7.69 6.34
N ALA A 264 11.49 6.95 5.27
CA ALA A 264 11.38 5.50 5.31
C ALA A 264 12.76 4.83 5.53
N CYS A 265 13.81 5.28 4.85
CA CYS A 265 15.18 4.82 5.05
C CYS A 265 15.67 5.05 6.49
N ASN A 266 15.42 6.25 7.05
CA ASN A 266 15.81 6.54 8.43
C ASN A 266 15.02 5.70 9.45
N GLN A 267 13.73 5.43 9.18
CA GLN A 267 12.92 4.53 9.99
C GLN A 267 13.45 3.08 9.93
N LEU A 268 13.83 2.60 8.75
CA LEU A 268 14.40 1.27 8.56
C LEU A 268 15.70 1.11 9.37
N VAL A 269 16.68 1.98 9.14
CA VAL A 269 17.97 1.94 9.84
C VAL A 269 17.77 2.11 11.35
N GLY A 270 16.90 3.04 11.76
CA GLY A 270 16.57 3.26 13.17
C GLY A 270 15.96 2.02 13.83
N SER A 271 15.07 1.31 13.14
CA SER A 271 14.45 0.08 13.65
C SER A 271 15.46 -1.07 13.79
N GLN A 272 16.44 -1.17 12.90
CA GLN A 272 17.51 -2.17 12.98
C GLN A 272 18.45 -1.91 14.17
N LEU A 273 18.86 -0.66 14.37
CA LEU A 273 19.67 -0.27 15.53
C LEU A 273 18.90 -0.48 16.85
N ARG A 274 17.61 -0.13 16.86
CA ARG A 274 16.74 -0.37 18.01
C ARG A 274 16.59 -1.87 18.29
N HIS A 275 16.46 -2.71 17.27
CA HIS A 275 16.38 -4.18 17.43
C HIS A 275 17.59 -4.75 18.18
N GLN A 276 18.80 -4.31 17.83
CA GLN A 276 20.03 -4.76 18.51
C GLN A 276 20.02 -4.43 20.02
N SER A 277 19.53 -3.24 20.39
CA SER A 277 19.36 -2.85 21.80
C SER A 277 18.29 -3.68 22.50
N LEU A 278 17.13 -3.89 21.85
CA LEU A 278 16.02 -4.66 22.40
C LEU A 278 16.40 -6.12 22.63
N ARG A 279 17.18 -6.73 21.73
CA ARG A 279 17.70 -8.10 21.91
C ARG A 279 18.56 -8.22 23.16
N SER A 280 19.36 -7.19 23.45
CA SER A 280 20.16 -7.14 24.68
C SER A 280 19.27 -7.02 25.92
N LYS A 281 18.22 -6.17 25.89
CA LYS A 281 17.23 -6.06 26.98
C LYS A 281 16.49 -7.37 27.21
N GLU A 282 16.09 -8.07 26.14
CA GLU A 282 15.40 -9.36 26.20
C GLU A 282 16.27 -10.42 26.87
N TRP A 283 17.55 -10.49 26.49
CA TRP A 283 18.50 -11.42 27.11
C TRP A 283 18.62 -11.15 28.63
N VAL A 284 18.81 -9.89 29.03
CA VAL A 284 18.87 -9.51 30.46
C VAL A 284 17.56 -9.84 31.17
N GLY A 285 16.41 -9.51 30.58
CA GLY A 285 15.10 -9.80 31.15
C GLY A 285 14.88 -11.29 31.37
N THR A 286 15.28 -12.12 30.39
CA THR A 286 15.19 -13.58 30.50
C THR A 286 16.08 -14.12 31.62
N GLN A 287 17.32 -13.63 31.73
CA GLN A 287 18.22 -14.01 32.83
C GLN A 287 17.67 -13.59 34.19
N GLN A 288 17.02 -12.43 34.29
CA GLN A 288 16.38 -11.97 35.52
C GLN A 288 15.21 -12.87 35.92
N ILE A 289 14.33 -13.24 34.98
CA ILE A 289 13.21 -14.14 35.25
C ILE A 289 13.72 -15.51 35.73
N GLN A 290 14.72 -16.08 35.07
CA GLN A 290 15.33 -17.35 35.47
C GLN A 290 16.06 -17.27 36.81
N GLY A 291 16.78 -16.17 37.06
CA GLY A 291 17.44 -15.92 38.33
C GLY A 291 16.45 -15.84 39.49
N ARG A 292 15.35 -15.09 39.30
CA ARG A 292 14.27 -14.96 40.30
C ARG A 292 13.54 -16.28 40.52
N SER A 293 13.29 -17.06 39.47
CA SER A 293 12.64 -18.37 39.62
C SER A 293 13.49 -19.37 40.42
N ARG A 294 14.81 -19.37 40.20
CA ARG A 294 15.75 -20.16 41.03
C ARG A 294 15.80 -19.67 42.48
N GLN A 295 15.88 -18.36 42.70
CA GLN A 295 15.86 -17.79 44.06
C GLN A 295 14.58 -18.16 44.79
N ARG A 296 13.42 -18.15 44.11
CA ARG A 296 12.16 -18.59 44.70
C ARG A 296 12.17 -20.08 45.04
N ALA A 297 12.68 -20.93 44.15
CA ALA A 297 12.80 -22.37 44.42
C ALA A 297 13.69 -22.66 45.65
N LEU A 298 14.67 -21.80 45.93
CA LEU A 298 15.54 -21.85 47.10
C LEU A 298 14.96 -21.12 48.33
N GLY A 299 13.77 -20.52 48.24
CA GLY A 299 13.14 -19.73 49.31
C GLY A 299 13.77 -18.36 49.56
N ALA A 300 14.71 -17.93 48.71
CA ALA A 300 15.44 -16.66 48.84
C ALA A 300 14.73 -15.46 48.16
N ALA A 301 13.65 -15.69 47.43
CA ALA A 301 12.84 -14.63 46.81
C ALA A 301 11.34 -14.98 46.80
N ASP A 302 10.51 -13.93 46.89
CA ASP A 302 9.06 -14.07 46.92
C ASP A 302 8.41 -14.24 45.54
N LEU A 303 7.14 -14.64 45.55
CA LEU A 303 6.33 -14.76 44.34
C LEU A 303 6.17 -13.41 43.63
N SER A 304 5.93 -12.33 44.37
CA SER A 304 5.87 -10.95 43.85
C SER A 304 7.12 -10.56 43.07
N ALA A 305 8.31 -10.88 43.59
CA ALA A 305 9.58 -10.50 42.95
C ALA A 305 9.81 -11.14 41.56
N GLN A 306 9.33 -12.37 41.32
CA GLN A 306 9.34 -12.92 39.96
C GLN A 306 8.17 -12.44 39.10
N LEU A 307 6.98 -12.16 39.67
CA LEU A 307 5.89 -11.57 38.88
C LEU A 307 6.28 -10.17 38.36
N ASP A 308 6.99 -9.36 39.16
CA ASP A 308 7.55 -8.08 38.72
C ASP A 308 8.63 -8.26 37.63
N ALA A 309 9.37 -9.37 37.66
CA ALA A 309 10.35 -9.68 36.60
C ALA A 309 9.65 -10.14 35.31
N GLU A 310 8.59 -10.95 35.41
CA GLU A 310 7.74 -11.33 34.29
C GLU A 310 7.06 -10.12 33.65
N GLU A 311 6.55 -9.18 34.45
CA GLU A 311 5.94 -7.93 33.99
C GLU A 311 6.91 -7.06 33.17
N ARG A 312 8.15 -6.89 33.65
CA ARG A 312 9.20 -6.20 32.88
C ARG A 312 9.52 -6.92 31.57
N GLY A 313 9.48 -8.25 31.57
CA GLY A 313 9.68 -9.04 30.35
C GLY A 313 8.59 -8.82 29.30
N LEU A 314 7.33 -8.67 29.73
CA LEU A 314 6.21 -8.34 28.84
C LEU A 314 6.37 -6.97 28.18
N ALA A 315 6.83 -5.96 28.94
CA ALA A 315 7.09 -4.63 28.39
C ALA A 315 8.18 -4.64 27.28
N VAL A 316 9.27 -5.38 27.47
CA VAL A 316 10.31 -5.55 26.43
C VAL A 316 9.74 -6.23 25.17
N ARG A 317 8.85 -7.19 25.35
CA ARG A 317 8.19 -7.88 24.23
C ARG A 317 7.24 -6.97 23.46
N GLU A 318 6.52 -6.08 24.13
CA GLU A 318 5.72 -5.04 23.48
C GLU A 318 6.59 -4.09 22.64
N GLU A 319 7.76 -3.67 23.17
CA GLU A 319 8.73 -2.86 22.43
C GLU A 319 9.24 -3.59 21.17
N LEU A 320 9.51 -4.90 21.25
CA LEU A 320 9.92 -5.72 20.11
C LEU A 320 8.84 -5.79 19.03
N ILE A 321 7.59 -6.07 19.41
CA ILE A 321 6.46 -6.11 18.47
C ILE A 321 6.30 -4.76 17.77
N SER A 322 6.39 -3.66 18.53
CA SER A 322 6.32 -2.30 17.98
C SER A 322 7.46 -2.00 17.00
N ASN A 323 8.70 -2.37 17.35
CA ASN A 323 9.85 -2.18 16.48
C ASN A 323 9.74 -2.97 15.17
N TRP A 324 9.26 -4.21 15.25
CA TRP A 324 9.03 -5.04 14.08
C TRP A 324 7.96 -4.49 13.14
N THR A 325 6.85 -3.96 13.70
CA THR A 325 5.87 -3.26 12.85
C THR A 325 6.47 -2.05 12.15
N THR A 326 7.30 -1.28 12.87
CA THR A 326 7.95 -0.08 12.31
C THR A 326 8.91 -0.47 11.18
N TYR A 327 9.65 -1.57 11.36
CA TYR A 327 10.55 -2.10 10.33
C TYR A 327 9.79 -2.45 9.05
N TRP A 328 8.75 -3.26 9.14
CA TRP A 328 8.00 -3.70 7.95
C TRP A 328 7.20 -2.57 7.29
N GLN A 329 6.70 -1.61 8.07
CA GLN A 329 6.12 -0.38 7.51
C GLN A 329 7.15 0.48 6.77
N ALA A 330 8.41 0.51 7.23
CA ALA A 330 9.46 1.21 6.52
C ALA A 330 9.79 0.52 5.19
N VAL A 331 9.90 -0.82 5.20
CA VAL A 331 10.11 -1.62 3.98
C VAL A 331 8.98 -1.42 2.97
N SER A 332 7.72 -1.53 3.39
CA SER A 332 6.56 -1.38 2.50
C SER A 332 6.49 0.01 1.84
N ARG A 333 6.89 1.06 2.56
CA ARG A 333 6.94 2.44 2.04
C ARG A 333 8.05 2.62 1.01
N ILE A 334 9.20 2.01 1.21
CA ILE A 334 10.29 2.05 0.22
C ILE A 334 9.85 1.32 -1.05
N ASP A 335 9.27 0.14 -0.93
CA ASP A 335 8.74 -0.63 -2.06
C ASP A 335 7.67 0.16 -2.84
N ALA A 336 6.77 0.86 -2.15
CA ALA A 336 5.77 1.73 -2.78
C ALA A 336 6.40 2.88 -3.58
N ALA A 337 7.45 3.51 -3.03
CA ALA A 337 8.13 4.61 -3.68
C ALA A 337 8.89 4.16 -4.94
N LEU A 338 9.49 2.96 -4.91
CA LEU A 338 10.28 2.41 -6.01
C LEU A 338 9.45 1.72 -7.09
N GLY A 339 8.16 1.46 -6.83
CA GLY A 339 7.33 0.69 -7.76
C GLY A 339 7.72 -0.78 -7.88
N ARG A 340 8.58 -1.29 -6.99
CA ARG A 340 9.08 -2.67 -6.98
C ARG A 340 8.73 -3.31 -5.65
N SER A 341 8.28 -4.55 -5.70
CA SER A 341 8.17 -5.39 -4.51
C SER A 341 9.51 -6.08 -4.29
N HIS A 342 10.24 -5.69 -3.24
CA HIS A 342 11.37 -6.48 -2.77
C HIS A 342 10.93 -7.69 -1.94
N ALA A 343 9.64 -8.02 -1.96
CA ALA A 343 9.03 -9.21 -1.35
C ALA A 343 9.69 -10.55 -1.76
N THR A 344 10.42 -10.60 -2.88
CA THR A 344 11.23 -11.77 -3.27
C THR A 344 12.56 -11.89 -2.54
N VAL A 345 13.07 -10.80 -1.94
CA VAL A 345 14.39 -10.75 -1.28
C VAL A 345 14.26 -10.75 0.26
N LEU A 346 13.15 -10.23 0.78
CA LEU A 346 12.83 -10.23 2.21
C LEU A 346 11.55 -11.02 2.39
N GLU A 347 11.64 -12.32 2.68
CA GLU A 347 10.48 -13.12 3.06
C GLU A 347 9.77 -12.42 4.23
N PRO A 348 8.55 -11.88 4.04
CA PRO A 348 7.76 -11.44 5.17
C PRO A 348 7.48 -12.66 6.04
N PRO A 349 7.41 -12.52 7.37
CA PRO A 349 7.21 -13.68 8.21
C PRO A 349 5.92 -14.34 7.81
N THR A 350 6.02 -15.63 7.56
CA THR A 350 4.90 -16.50 7.25
C THR A 350 3.95 -16.50 8.44
N LEU A 351 2.93 -15.64 8.38
CA LEU A 351 1.75 -15.87 9.17
C LEU A 351 1.08 -17.08 8.53
N THR A 352 1.14 -18.23 9.19
CA THR A 352 0.13 -19.27 8.98
C THR A 352 -1.21 -18.71 9.43
N ILE A 353 -1.85 -17.95 8.54
CA ILE A 353 -3.23 -17.51 8.68
C ILE A 353 -4.08 -18.75 8.41
N GLY A 354 -4.62 -19.34 9.47
CA GLY A 354 -5.65 -20.37 9.32
C GLY A 354 -6.91 -19.72 8.77
N LEU A 355 -7.16 -19.81 7.46
CA LEU A 355 -8.44 -19.41 6.90
C LEU A 355 -9.50 -20.43 7.30
N ARG A 356 -10.39 -20.01 8.18
CA ARG A 356 -11.61 -20.76 8.46
C ARG A 356 -12.71 -20.20 7.58
N GLU A 357 -12.99 -20.85 6.45
CA GLU A 357 -14.19 -20.59 5.67
C GLU A 357 -15.40 -20.83 6.57
N LEU A 358 -16.04 -19.75 7.02
CA LEU A 358 -17.38 -19.82 7.58
C LEU A 358 -18.33 -20.00 6.40
N ALA A 359 -18.56 -21.25 6.03
CA ALA A 359 -19.62 -21.60 5.09
C ALA A 359 -20.91 -20.88 5.49
N ALA A 360 -21.53 -20.21 4.52
CA ALA A 360 -22.80 -19.54 4.69
C ALA A 360 -23.79 -20.46 5.40
N ARG A 361 -24.52 -19.88 6.35
CA ARG A 361 -25.42 -20.55 7.27
C ARG A 361 -26.63 -21.11 6.50
N ASP A 362 -26.47 -22.27 5.86
CA ASP A 362 -27.59 -23.06 5.36
C ASP A 362 -28.11 -23.96 6.47
N GLU A 363 -29.34 -23.68 6.89
CA GLU A 363 -30.10 -24.48 7.83
C GLU A 363 -30.42 -25.85 7.23
N GLY A 364 -29.65 -26.88 7.58
CA GLY A 364 -30.10 -28.25 7.36
C GLY A 364 -29.01 -29.31 7.18
N ARG A 365 -28.86 -30.13 8.21
CA ARG A 365 -28.36 -31.52 8.19
C ARG A 365 -26.86 -31.77 7.95
N SER A 366 -26.30 -32.41 8.99
CA SER A 366 -25.26 -33.45 9.00
C SER A 366 -23.84 -33.10 8.53
N SER A 367 -22.91 -33.18 9.51
CA SER A 367 -21.59 -33.80 9.38
C SER A 367 -20.78 -33.41 8.14
N HIS A 368 -20.10 -32.27 8.18
CA HIS A 368 -19.03 -31.98 7.23
C HIS A 368 -17.73 -31.62 7.95
N ALA A 369 -16.69 -32.39 7.60
CA ALA A 369 -15.33 -32.27 8.07
C ALA A 369 -14.79 -30.86 7.77
N VAL A 370 -14.23 -30.23 8.80
CA VAL A 370 -13.47 -28.97 8.70
C VAL A 370 -12.25 -29.25 7.82
N ARG A 371 -12.30 -28.86 6.55
CA ARG A 371 -11.10 -28.80 5.71
C ARG A 371 -10.33 -27.54 6.10
N ASN A 372 -9.24 -27.75 6.84
CA ASN A 372 -8.25 -26.72 7.12
C ASN A 372 -7.40 -26.54 5.86
N THR A 373 -7.91 -25.80 4.87
CA THR A 373 -7.10 -25.36 3.73
C THR A 373 -6.32 -24.14 4.17
N GLY A 374 -5.14 -24.37 4.76
CA GLY A 374 -4.19 -23.31 5.05
C GLY A 374 -3.70 -22.69 3.74
N LEU A 375 -4.35 -21.61 3.32
CA LEU A 375 -3.84 -20.76 2.26
C LEU A 375 -2.70 -19.94 2.85
N ARG A 376 -1.48 -20.37 2.52
CA ARG A 376 -0.25 -19.64 2.79
C ARG A 376 -0.26 -18.43 1.86
N LEU A 377 -0.60 -17.27 2.41
CA LEU A 377 -0.43 -15.99 1.72
C LEU A 377 1.06 -15.66 1.73
N ASP A 378 1.80 -16.28 0.80
CA ASP A 378 3.13 -15.79 0.44
C ASP A 378 2.92 -14.46 -0.30
N ILE A 379 3.48 -13.38 0.22
CA ILE A 379 3.34 -11.99 -0.29
C ILE A 379 4.10 -11.80 -1.64
N GLY A 380 4.40 -12.89 -2.34
CA GLY A 380 5.23 -12.94 -3.54
C GLY A 380 4.49 -12.91 -4.87
N ASP A 381 3.21 -13.31 -4.93
CA ASP A 381 2.49 -13.52 -6.21
C ASP A 381 1.17 -12.73 -6.32
#